data_AF-A0A1H4W4Y9-F1
#
_entry.id   AF-A0A1H4W4Y9-F1
#
_cell.length_a   1.000
_cell.length_b   1.000
_cell.length_c   1.000
_cell.angle_alpha   90.00
_cell.angle_beta   90.00
_cell.angle_gamma   90.00
#
_symmetry.space_group_name_H-M   'P 1'
#
loop_
_entity.id
_entity.type
_entity.pdbx_description
1 polymer ?
#
loop_
_entity_poly.entity_id
_entity_poly.type
_entity_poly.pdbx_seq_one_letter_code
_entity_poly.pdbx_strand_id
1 'polypeptide(L)'
;MNIAHVALRYLAMNAVEIEAAVTDLAAEQFNALEFPFQFLAAFDKKETTLKRLRKGDSNKSDVVGGVLLQRSLQRALYEPERQGRRLTQGSMGPLFGGTLEDGDIPSGTIYVLRSLSTKPQIAAMRDVLFKIGVTGGRVEDRIGNAERDPTYLLAPVEIVATWKLANIKQFKFEQTIHRILASAQLQLHVPDRFGIPVEPREWFVVPLPVINEIMERIQDESITEFVYDPSAGGLRRLTSAHA
;
A
#
# COMPACT_ATOMS: atom_id res chain seq x y z
N MET A 1 19.29 33.70 -39.56
CA MET A 1 20.27 34.36 -38.67
C MET A 1 19.51 34.89 -37.47
N ASN A 2 19.66 34.44 -36.22
CA ASN A 2 20.43 33.35 -35.64
C ASN A 2 19.67 32.86 -34.39
N ILE A 3 19.32 31.57 -34.38
CA ILE A 3 18.59 30.85 -33.32
C ILE A 3 19.45 30.72 -32.03
N ALA A 4 20.71 31.15 -32.07
CA ALA A 4 21.63 31.15 -30.94
C ALA A 4 21.29 32.16 -29.80
N HIS A 5 20.39 33.12 -30.00
CA HIS A 5 20.13 34.15 -28.98
C HIS A 5 19.14 33.75 -27.88
N VAL A 6 18.47 32.59 -27.99
CA VAL A 6 17.53 32.09 -26.97
C VAL A 6 18.15 30.98 -26.09
N ALA A 7 19.30 30.42 -26.47
CA ALA A 7 19.95 29.33 -25.72
C ALA A 7 20.87 29.79 -24.57
N LEU A 8 21.10 31.09 -24.39
CA LEU A 8 22.13 31.63 -23.49
C LEU A 8 21.64 32.06 -22.09
N ARG A 9 20.42 31.68 -21.69
CA ARG A 9 19.84 32.11 -20.40
C ARG A 9 19.62 31.02 -19.35
N TYR A 10 20.22 29.84 -19.53
CA TYR A 10 20.29 28.78 -18.52
C TYR A 10 21.64 28.05 -18.60
N LEU A 11 22.72 28.73 -18.24
CA LEU A 11 23.92 28.03 -17.77
C LEU A 11 23.78 27.93 -16.25
N ALA A 12 23.04 26.92 -15.80
CA ALA A 12 23.32 26.33 -14.50
C ALA A 12 24.77 25.82 -14.54
N MET A 13 25.53 25.96 -13.45
CA MET A 13 26.92 25.51 -13.40
C MET A 13 27.06 24.10 -13.99
N ASN A 14 28.03 23.94 -14.89
CA ASN A 14 28.28 22.64 -15.51
C ASN A 14 28.86 21.66 -14.47
N ALA A 15 28.87 20.36 -14.79
CA ALA A 15 29.31 19.34 -13.84
C ALA A 15 30.74 19.55 -13.32
N VAL A 16 31.63 20.14 -14.12
CA VAL A 16 33.03 20.42 -13.76
C VAL A 16 33.12 21.58 -12.77
N GLU A 17 32.29 22.60 -12.93
CA GLU A 17 32.22 23.74 -12.01
C GLU A 17 31.65 23.31 -10.65
N ILE A 18 30.68 22.38 -10.63
CA ILE A 18 30.15 21.80 -9.39
C ILE A 18 31.23 20.95 -8.70
N GLU A 19 31.95 20.11 -9.45
CA GLU A 19 33.03 19.29 -8.91
C GLU A 19 34.13 20.13 -8.28
N ALA A 20 34.56 21.21 -8.94
CA ALA A 20 35.54 22.15 -8.41
C ALA A 20 35.04 22.81 -7.12
N ALA A 21 33.81 23.34 -7.11
CA ALA A 21 33.23 23.98 -5.93
C ALA A 21 33.07 23.02 -4.73
N VAL A 22 32.71 21.76 -4.99
CA VAL A 22 32.64 20.72 -3.95
C VAL A 22 34.04 20.34 -3.45
N THR A 23 35.03 20.30 -4.34
CA THR A 23 36.43 20.03 -3.98
C THR A 23 37.01 21.12 -3.08
N ASP A 24 36.78 22.39 -3.42
CA ASP A 24 37.19 23.53 -2.61
C ASP A 24 36.53 23.50 -1.22
N LEU A 25 35.22 23.22 -1.18
CA LEU A 25 34.48 23.07 0.08
C LEU A 25 35.03 21.92 0.95
N ALA A 26 35.45 20.81 0.34
CA ALA A 26 36.02 19.68 1.05
C ALA A 26 37.40 19.97 1.66
N ALA A 27 38.12 20.97 1.14
CA ALA A 27 39.41 21.41 1.66
C ALA A 27 39.27 22.39 2.86
N GLU A 28 38.10 22.99 3.06
CA GLU A 28 37.82 23.86 4.20
C GLU A 28 37.67 23.08 5.52
N GLN A 29 37.82 23.76 6.65
CA GLN A 29 37.54 23.16 7.95
C GLN A 29 36.04 22.86 8.09
N PHE A 30 35.71 21.58 8.32
CA PHE A 30 34.31 21.14 8.40
C PHE A 30 33.54 21.83 9.53
N ASN A 31 32.45 22.52 9.16
CA ASN A 31 31.50 23.14 10.09
C ASN A 31 30.10 22.55 9.86
N ALA A 32 29.64 21.70 10.77
CA ALA A 32 28.34 21.01 10.64
C ALA A 32 27.12 21.95 10.54
N LEU A 33 27.21 23.17 11.06
CA LEU A 33 26.10 24.14 11.02
C LEU A 33 26.01 24.86 9.67
N GLU A 34 27.16 25.18 9.06
CA GLU A 34 27.20 25.92 7.78
C GLU A 34 27.30 25.00 6.56
N PHE A 35 27.83 23.77 6.74
CA PHE A 35 28.07 22.83 5.66
C PHE A 35 26.83 22.58 4.78
N PRO A 36 25.60 22.36 5.32
CA PRO A 36 24.42 22.19 4.47
C PRO A 36 24.16 23.38 3.54
N PHE A 37 24.46 24.60 3.98
CA PHE A 37 24.24 25.81 3.18
C PHE A 37 25.36 26.03 2.17
N GLN A 38 26.62 25.78 2.56
CA GLN A 38 27.77 25.83 1.65
C GLN A 38 27.65 24.78 0.54
N PHE A 39 27.25 23.56 0.90
CA PHE A 39 26.97 22.49 -0.05
C PHE A 39 25.87 22.91 -1.03
N LEU A 40 24.76 23.45 -0.54
CA LEU A 40 23.70 23.95 -1.43
C LEU A 40 24.14 25.10 -2.32
N ALA A 41 25.03 25.98 -1.85
CA ALA A 41 25.62 27.04 -2.67
C ALA A 41 26.46 26.46 -3.82
N ALA A 42 27.23 25.39 -3.58
CA ALA A 42 28.01 24.69 -4.61
C ALA A 42 27.13 24.08 -5.73
N PHE A 43 25.85 23.79 -5.45
CA PHE A 43 24.84 23.37 -6.43
C PHE A 43 23.99 24.55 -6.97
N ASP A 44 24.54 25.76 -6.95
CA ASP A 44 23.93 26.98 -7.50
C ASP A 44 22.56 27.34 -6.87
N LYS A 45 22.37 27.03 -5.59
CA LYS A 45 21.20 27.54 -4.85
C LYS A 45 21.39 29.03 -4.56
N LYS A 46 20.46 29.83 -5.08
CA LYS A 46 20.42 31.29 -4.87
C LYS A 46 20.53 31.67 -3.39
N GLU A 47 21.30 32.71 -3.11
CA GLU A 47 21.51 33.26 -1.75
C GLU A 47 20.20 33.62 -1.02
N THR A 48 19.17 34.07 -1.76
CA THR A 48 17.84 34.33 -1.18
C THR A 48 17.18 33.06 -0.63
N THR A 49 17.42 31.91 -1.25
CA THR A 49 16.94 30.62 -0.77
C THR A 49 17.74 30.18 0.45
N LEU A 50 19.06 30.33 0.42
CA LEU A 50 19.95 29.99 1.54
C LEU A 50 19.59 30.79 2.79
N LYS A 51 19.40 32.12 2.67
CA LYS A 51 18.98 32.98 3.79
C LYS A 51 17.65 32.54 4.40
N ARG A 52 16.68 32.15 3.56
CA ARG A 52 15.39 31.64 4.05
C ARG A 52 15.53 30.30 4.77
N LEU A 53 16.39 29.40 4.27
CA LEU A 53 16.64 28.12 4.91
C LEU A 53 17.38 28.30 6.24
N ARG A 54 18.36 29.22 6.33
CA ARG A 54 19.04 29.59 7.58
C ARG A 54 18.09 30.16 8.62
N LYS A 55 17.12 30.97 8.20
CA LYS A 55 16.11 31.54 9.10
C LYS A 55 15.18 30.48 9.72
N GLY A 56 15.05 29.32 9.09
CA GLY A 56 14.31 28.18 9.63
C GLY A 56 12.79 28.24 9.45
N ASP A 57 12.19 29.41 9.14
CA ASP A 57 10.74 29.62 9.01
C ASP A 57 10.00 28.59 8.12
N SER A 58 10.68 28.00 7.13
CA SER A 58 10.11 27.06 6.18
C SER A 58 10.78 25.68 6.14
N ASN A 59 11.73 25.42 7.04
CA ASN A 59 12.45 24.15 7.07
C ASN A 59 11.72 23.16 8.00
N LYS A 60 11.16 22.09 7.43
CA LYS A 60 10.38 21.08 8.17
C LYS A 60 11.18 19.81 8.47
N SER A 61 12.51 19.90 8.52
CA SER A 61 13.35 18.77 8.88
C SER A 61 13.14 18.39 10.35
N ASP A 62 13.01 17.09 10.62
CA ASP A 62 13.00 16.47 11.94
C ASP A 62 14.41 16.17 12.48
N VAL A 63 15.41 16.24 11.60
CA VAL A 63 16.84 16.12 11.94
C VAL A 63 17.40 17.46 12.43
N VAL A 64 18.03 17.47 13.61
CA VAL A 64 18.72 18.64 14.17
C VAL A 64 19.85 19.07 13.23
N GLY A 65 19.84 20.34 12.80
CA GLY A 65 20.79 20.87 11.81
C GLY A 65 20.52 20.43 10.36
N GLY A 66 19.48 19.62 10.12
CA GLY A 66 19.09 19.16 8.79
C GLY A 66 18.38 20.24 7.99
N VAL A 67 18.64 20.30 6.68
CA VAL A 67 17.98 21.22 5.74
C VAL A 67 17.12 20.44 4.75
N LEU A 68 15.80 20.53 4.91
CA LEU A 68 14.85 19.81 4.04
C LEU A 68 14.44 20.65 2.82
N LEU A 69 14.87 20.24 1.62
CA LEU A 69 14.44 20.84 0.36
C LEU A 69 13.09 20.30 -0.12
N GLN A 70 12.03 20.52 0.66
CA GLN A 70 10.72 19.90 0.46
C GLN A 70 10.13 20.09 -0.96
N ARG A 71 10.21 21.29 -1.53
CA ARG A 71 9.67 21.57 -2.88
C ARG A 71 10.48 20.88 -3.98
N SER A 72 11.80 20.81 -3.82
CA SER A 72 12.68 20.12 -4.77
C SER A 72 12.46 18.61 -4.71
N LEU A 73 12.31 18.07 -3.50
CA LEU A 73 11.94 16.67 -3.28
C LEU A 73 10.58 16.36 -3.91
N GLN A 74 9.56 17.19 -3.65
CA GLN A 74 8.23 17.03 -4.22
C GLN A 74 8.29 17.00 -5.76
N ARG A 75 8.95 17.98 -6.39
CA ARG A 75 9.09 17.99 -7.86
C ARG A 75 9.79 16.73 -8.37
N ALA A 76 10.89 16.31 -7.74
CA ALA A 76 11.62 15.11 -8.16
C ALA A 76 10.79 13.82 -8.03
N LEU A 77 9.83 13.77 -7.11
CA LEU A 77 8.92 12.64 -6.93
C LEU A 77 7.77 12.59 -7.96
N TYR A 78 7.37 13.73 -8.53
CA TYR A 78 6.23 13.84 -9.46
C TYR A 78 6.65 14.07 -10.93
N GLU A 79 7.95 14.19 -11.23
CA GLU A 79 8.46 14.40 -12.58
C GLU A 79 8.50 13.06 -13.33
N PRO A 80 7.71 12.85 -14.40
CA PRO A 80 7.50 11.53 -15.02
C PRO A 80 8.78 10.90 -15.62
N GLU A 81 9.77 11.73 -15.96
CA GLU A 81 11.08 11.29 -16.45
C GLU A 81 12.03 10.85 -15.33
N ARG A 82 11.75 11.22 -14.08
CA ARG A 82 12.51 10.78 -12.90
C ARG A 82 11.80 9.59 -12.29
N GLN A 83 12.46 8.42 -12.31
CA GLN A 83 11.95 7.18 -11.71
C GLN A 83 12.04 7.20 -10.17
N GLY A 84 11.41 8.19 -9.52
CA GLY A 84 11.35 8.27 -8.06
C GLY A 84 10.58 7.09 -7.49
N ARG A 85 11.21 6.28 -6.64
CA ARG A 85 10.56 5.20 -5.88
C ARG A 85 10.25 5.70 -4.47
N ARG A 86 9.01 5.54 -4.01
CA ARG A 86 8.58 5.89 -2.65
C ARG A 86 8.53 4.64 -1.80
N LEU A 87 9.33 4.61 -0.73
CA LEU A 87 9.15 3.65 0.36
C LEU A 87 8.30 4.36 1.41
N THR A 88 6.98 4.16 1.35
CA THR A 88 6.09 4.59 2.42
C THR A 88 6.12 3.55 3.53
N GLN A 89 6.38 3.96 4.76
CA GLN A 89 6.13 3.10 5.92
C GLN A 89 4.63 2.80 5.93
N GLY A 90 4.27 1.58 5.53
CA GLY A 90 2.90 1.19 5.21
C GLY A 90 2.04 1.06 6.47
N SER A 91 1.59 2.18 7.03
CA SER A 91 0.36 2.18 7.80
C SER A 91 -0.79 2.33 6.80
N MET A 92 -1.66 1.33 6.70
CA MET A 92 -2.86 1.40 5.83
C MET A 92 -3.88 2.47 6.27
N GLY A 93 -3.57 3.26 7.31
CA GLY A 93 -4.55 4.09 7.99
C GLY A 93 -5.67 3.25 8.60
N PRO A 94 -6.64 3.88 9.25
CA PRO A 94 -7.76 3.14 9.80
C PRO A 94 -8.58 2.51 8.66
N LEU A 95 -9.00 1.26 8.88
CA LEU A 95 -9.91 0.53 7.98
C LEU A 95 -11.30 1.17 7.98
N PHE A 96 -11.60 1.95 9.03
CA PHE A 96 -12.83 2.68 9.27
C PHE A 96 -12.49 4.15 9.52
N GLY A 97 -12.80 5.03 8.57
CA GLY A 97 -12.51 6.45 8.69
C GLY A 97 -13.74 7.31 8.46
N GLY A 98 -13.81 8.49 9.10
CA GLY A 98 -14.95 9.40 8.98
C GLY A 98 -15.12 10.08 7.61
N THR A 99 -14.21 9.84 6.66
CA THR A 99 -14.29 10.38 5.29
C THR A 99 -14.20 9.22 4.29
N LEU A 100 -15.28 9.03 3.53
CA LEU A 100 -15.39 8.06 2.45
C LEU A 100 -14.59 8.56 1.23
N GLU A 101 -13.75 7.69 0.68
CA GLU A 101 -13.03 7.85 -0.59
C GLU A 101 -13.85 7.26 -1.76
N ASP A 102 -13.42 7.50 -2.99
CA ASP A 102 -14.11 6.99 -4.19
C ASP A 102 -14.02 5.45 -4.23
N GLY A 103 -15.17 4.77 -4.23
CA GLY A 103 -15.29 3.32 -4.08
C GLY A 103 -15.59 2.82 -2.65
N ASP A 104 -15.64 3.70 -1.66
CA ASP A 104 -16.07 3.34 -0.30
C ASP A 104 -17.59 3.21 -0.19
N ILE A 105 -18.05 2.36 0.72
CA ILE A 105 -19.48 2.09 0.91
C ILE A 105 -19.90 2.66 2.28
N PRO A 106 -20.93 3.51 2.35
CA PRO A 106 -21.43 4.07 3.62
C PRO A 106 -21.80 3.00 4.65
N SER A 107 -22.27 1.84 4.18
CA SER A 107 -22.56 0.66 4.98
C SER A 107 -22.37 -0.59 4.13
N GLY A 108 -21.50 -1.50 4.56
CA GLY A 108 -21.22 -2.75 3.85
C GLY A 108 -21.53 -3.98 4.71
N THR A 109 -21.73 -5.12 4.04
CA THR A 109 -21.81 -6.43 4.66
C THR A 109 -20.61 -7.26 4.22
N ILE A 110 -19.77 -7.64 5.18
CA ILE A 110 -18.77 -8.68 4.96
C ILE A 110 -19.50 -10.02 5.02
N TYR A 111 -19.17 -10.92 4.10
CA TYR A 111 -19.73 -12.25 4.04
C TYR A 111 -18.64 -13.30 3.90
N VAL A 112 -18.87 -14.45 4.52
CA VAL A 112 -18.02 -15.63 4.44
C VAL A 112 -18.85 -16.77 3.86
N LEU A 113 -18.38 -17.36 2.77
CA LEU A 113 -19.08 -18.42 2.07
C LEU A 113 -18.31 -19.73 2.12
N ARG A 114 -19.06 -20.83 2.15
CA ARG A 114 -18.53 -22.18 1.93
C ARG A 114 -19.00 -22.71 0.58
N SER A 115 -18.10 -23.38 -0.14
CA SER A 115 -18.45 -24.05 -1.39
C SER A 115 -19.19 -25.35 -1.13
N LEU A 116 -20.28 -25.58 -1.86
CA LEU A 116 -21.00 -26.85 -1.88
C LEU A 116 -20.50 -27.79 -3.01
N SER A 117 -19.37 -27.47 -3.66
CA SER A 117 -18.80 -28.29 -4.73
C SER A 117 -18.54 -29.74 -4.30
N THR A 118 -18.83 -30.68 -5.19
CA THR A 118 -18.60 -32.12 -5.01
C THR A 118 -17.20 -32.56 -5.46
N LYS A 119 -16.39 -31.66 -6.04
CA LYS A 119 -15.02 -31.95 -6.46
C LYS A 119 -14.20 -32.43 -5.24
N PRO A 120 -13.50 -33.58 -5.29
CA PRO A 120 -12.82 -34.15 -4.12
C PRO A 120 -11.85 -33.19 -3.43
N GLN A 121 -11.11 -32.38 -4.22
CA GLN A 121 -10.16 -31.40 -3.71
C GLN A 121 -10.84 -30.30 -2.88
N ILE A 122 -12.05 -29.88 -3.25
CA ILE A 122 -12.81 -28.83 -2.54
C ILE A 122 -13.59 -29.44 -1.36
N ALA A 123 -14.21 -30.60 -1.59
CA ALA A 123 -14.98 -31.31 -0.57
C ALA A 123 -14.11 -31.72 0.63
N ALA A 124 -12.86 -32.12 0.40
CA ALA A 124 -11.93 -32.51 1.46
C ALA A 124 -11.52 -31.35 2.39
N MET A 125 -11.60 -30.10 1.92
CA MET A 125 -11.22 -28.91 2.68
C MET A 125 -12.44 -28.06 3.08
N ARG A 126 -13.65 -28.60 2.95
CA ARG A 126 -14.92 -27.86 3.11
C ARG A 126 -15.07 -27.14 4.47
N ASP A 127 -14.47 -27.67 5.52
CA ASP A 127 -14.55 -27.10 6.87
C ASP A 127 -13.55 -25.95 7.12
N VAL A 128 -12.56 -25.80 6.23
CA VAL A 128 -11.48 -24.80 6.35
C VAL A 128 -11.34 -23.92 5.11
N LEU A 129 -12.02 -24.22 4.01
CA LEU A 129 -11.99 -23.43 2.79
C LEU A 129 -13.18 -22.47 2.75
N PHE A 130 -12.88 -21.18 2.80
CA PHE A 130 -13.90 -20.13 2.77
C PHE A 130 -13.57 -19.03 1.77
N LYS A 131 -14.63 -18.49 1.14
CA LYS A 131 -14.57 -17.25 0.37
C LYS A 131 -14.89 -16.08 1.29
N ILE A 132 -14.08 -15.03 1.29
CA ILE A 132 -14.33 -13.82 2.08
C ILE A 132 -14.54 -12.65 1.13
N GLY A 133 -15.65 -11.93 1.27
CA GLY A 133 -15.96 -10.79 0.41
C GLY A 133 -16.76 -9.71 1.14
N VAL A 134 -16.96 -8.57 0.46
CA VAL A 134 -17.74 -7.44 0.94
C VAL A 134 -18.71 -6.97 -0.15
N THR A 135 -19.90 -6.53 0.26
CA THR A 135 -20.91 -5.96 -0.64
C THR A 135 -21.63 -4.80 0.04
N GLY A 136 -22.07 -3.80 -0.74
CA GLY A 136 -22.94 -2.73 -0.23
C GLY A 136 -24.42 -3.07 -0.26
N GLY A 137 -24.79 -4.12 -0.99
CA GLY A 137 -26.17 -4.60 -1.10
C GLY A 137 -26.43 -5.84 -0.24
N ARG A 138 -27.44 -6.61 -0.63
CA ARG A 138 -27.70 -7.91 -0.01
C ARG A 138 -26.65 -8.93 -0.46
N VAL A 139 -26.28 -9.84 0.44
CA VAL A 139 -25.34 -10.92 0.13
C VAL A 139 -25.96 -11.89 -0.87
N GLU A 140 -27.27 -12.16 -0.77
CA GLU A 140 -27.96 -13.09 -1.67
C GLU A 140 -27.90 -12.65 -3.13
N ASP A 141 -28.04 -11.34 -3.38
CA ASP A 141 -27.95 -10.78 -4.73
C ASP A 141 -26.54 -10.95 -5.32
N ARG A 142 -25.50 -10.85 -4.47
CA ARG A 142 -24.10 -11.01 -4.88
C ARG A 142 -23.74 -12.45 -5.25
N ILE A 143 -24.37 -13.43 -4.61
CA ILE A 143 -24.08 -14.86 -4.79
C ILE A 143 -25.06 -15.57 -5.74
N GLY A 144 -26.09 -14.86 -6.24
CA GLY A 144 -27.19 -15.45 -7.00
C GLY A 144 -26.80 -16.22 -8.27
N ASN A 145 -25.59 -16.03 -8.80
CA ASN A 145 -25.08 -16.77 -9.97
C ASN A 145 -23.78 -17.56 -9.68
N ALA A 146 -23.51 -17.88 -8.42
CA ALA A 146 -22.28 -18.56 -7.99
C ALA A 146 -22.02 -19.90 -8.75
N GLU A 147 -23.06 -20.68 -9.00
CA GLU A 147 -22.93 -21.97 -9.70
C GLU A 147 -22.35 -21.85 -11.12
N ARG A 148 -22.52 -20.69 -11.76
CA ARG A 148 -22.05 -20.43 -13.14
C ARG A 148 -20.84 -19.52 -13.21
N ASP A 149 -20.28 -19.14 -12.06
CA ASP A 149 -19.18 -18.19 -11.98
C ASP A 149 -17.89 -18.90 -11.54
N PRO A 150 -16.81 -18.83 -12.34
CA PRO A 150 -15.53 -19.46 -12.00
C PRO A 150 -14.92 -18.91 -10.71
N THR A 151 -15.21 -17.66 -10.32
CA THR A 151 -14.76 -17.06 -9.05
C THR A 151 -15.43 -17.70 -7.82
N TYR A 152 -16.49 -18.47 -8.02
CA TYR A 152 -17.19 -19.29 -7.02
C TYR A 152 -16.98 -20.79 -7.25
N LEU A 153 -15.92 -21.16 -7.98
CA LEU A 153 -15.52 -22.55 -8.24
C LEU A 153 -16.53 -23.35 -9.08
N LEU A 154 -17.46 -22.67 -9.77
CA LEU A 154 -18.56 -23.25 -10.54
C LEU A 154 -19.42 -24.19 -9.68
N ALA A 155 -19.79 -23.73 -8.48
CA ALA A 155 -20.57 -24.51 -7.54
C ALA A 155 -21.53 -23.61 -6.72
N PRO A 156 -22.63 -24.17 -6.20
CA PRO A 156 -23.44 -23.48 -5.21
C PRO A 156 -22.62 -23.14 -3.96
N VAL A 157 -23.01 -22.09 -3.26
CA VAL A 157 -22.35 -21.62 -2.04
C VAL A 157 -23.38 -21.37 -0.95
N GLU A 158 -22.97 -21.55 0.29
CA GLU A 158 -23.77 -21.19 1.47
C GLU A 158 -23.13 -20.05 2.26
N ILE A 159 -23.95 -19.21 2.88
CA ILE A 159 -23.51 -18.13 3.76
C ILE A 159 -23.24 -18.74 5.14
N VAL A 160 -21.98 -18.66 5.59
CA VAL A 160 -21.56 -19.20 6.89
C VAL A 160 -21.57 -18.13 7.96
N ALA A 161 -21.19 -16.91 7.61
CA ALA A 161 -21.19 -15.77 8.53
C ALA A 161 -21.32 -14.45 7.78
N THR A 162 -21.87 -13.44 8.47
CA THR A 162 -21.99 -12.07 7.96
C THR A 162 -21.74 -11.06 9.07
N TRP A 163 -21.12 -9.93 8.70
CA TRP A 163 -20.91 -8.79 9.59
C TRP A 163 -21.34 -7.51 8.90
N LYS A 164 -22.14 -6.70 9.60
CA LYS A 164 -22.51 -5.36 9.14
C LYS A 164 -21.54 -4.37 9.74
N LEU A 165 -20.88 -3.59 8.90
CA LEU A 165 -19.98 -2.53 9.34
C LEU A 165 -20.32 -1.24 8.61
N ALA A 166 -20.30 -0.14 9.35
CA ALA A 166 -20.46 1.20 8.81
C ALA A 166 -19.12 1.72 8.28
N ASN A 167 -19.15 2.51 7.21
CA ASN A 167 -17.98 3.16 6.62
C ASN A 167 -16.82 2.20 6.31
N ILE A 168 -17.13 1.07 5.66
CA ILE A 168 -16.09 0.14 5.20
C ILE A 168 -15.44 0.71 3.94
N LYS A 169 -14.12 0.85 4.01
CA LYS A 169 -13.31 1.05 2.80
C LYS A 169 -13.12 -0.29 2.10
N GLN A 170 -14.01 -0.63 1.16
CA GLN A 170 -14.04 -1.96 0.50
C GLN A 170 -12.64 -2.38 0.02
N PHE A 171 -11.97 -1.48 -0.69
CA PHE A 171 -10.64 -1.71 -1.23
C PHE A 171 -9.60 -1.99 -0.13
N LYS A 172 -9.64 -1.26 0.99
CA LYS A 172 -8.71 -1.49 2.10
C LYS A 172 -9.01 -2.78 2.84
N PHE A 173 -10.29 -3.13 3.00
CA PHE A 173 -10.70 -4.38 3.60
C PHE A 173 -10.16 -5.56 2.78
N GLU A 174 -10.40 -5.55 1.47
CA GLU A 174 -9.90 -6.56 0.54
C GLU A 174 -8.37 -6.69 0.63
N GLN A 175 -7.63 -5.58 0.50
CA GLN A 175 -6.18 -5.60 0.66
C GLN A 175 -5.71 -6.16 2.00
N THR A 176 -6.41 -5.80 3.08
CA THR A 176 -6.04 -6.25 4.42
C THR A 176 -6.20 -7.76 4.55
N ILE A 177 -7.34 -8.30 4.11
CA ILE A 177 -7.60 -9.75 4.09
C ILE A 177 -6.56 -10.46 3.21
N HIS A 178 -6.31 -9.98 1.99
CA HIS A 178 -5.31 -10.56 1.11
C HIS A 178 -3.91 -10.56 1.72
N ARG A 179 -3.52 -9.50 2.42
CA ARG A 179 -2.22 -9.41 3.09
C ARG A 179 -2.11 -10.42 4.24
N ILE A 180 -3.14 -10.49 5.09
CA ILE A 180 -3.12 -11.35 6.30
C ILE A 180 -3.16 -12.82 5.90
N LEU A 181 -4.01 -13.17 4.93
CA LEU A 181 -4.28 -14.53 4.49
C LEU A 181 -3.51 -14.93 3.23
N ALA A 182 -2.48 -14.16 2.83
CA ALA A 182 -1.68 -14.46 1.63
C ALA A 182 -1.13 -15.89 1.63
N SER A 183 -0.70 -16.38 2.79
CA SER A 183 -0.17 -17.73 3.02
C SER A 183 -1.23 -18.85 2.91
N ALA A 184 -2.51 -18.49 2.99
CA ALA A 184 -3.64 -19.42 2.99
C ALA A 184 -4.47 -19.35 1.70
N GLN A 185 -4.10 -18.53 0.72
CA GLN A 185 -4.87 -18.40 -0.51
C GLN A 185 -4.91 -19.71 -1.28
N LEU A 186 -6.11 -20.10 -1.74
CA LEU A 186 -6.29 -21.31 -2.55
C LEU A 186 -5.56 -21.15 -3.89
N GLN A 187 -4.59 -22.04 -4.14
CA GLN A 187 -3.89 -22.11 -5.43
C GLN A 187 -4.59 -23.12 -6.34
N LEU A 188 -5.63 -22.66 -7.06
CA LEU A 188 -6.38 -23.49 -7.98
C LEU A 188 -6.81 -22.68 -9.21
N HIS A 189 -6.71 -23.30 -10.39
CA HIS A 189 -7.18 -22.71 -11.64
C HIS A 189 -8.51 -23.34 -12.04
N VAL A 190 -9.52 -22.50 -12.31
CA VAL A 190 -10.81 -22.93 -12.82
C VAL A 190 -10.98 -22.38 -14.24
N PRO A 191 -11.24 -23.21 -15.26
CA PRO A 191 -11.54 -22.70 -16.59
C PRO A 191 -12.88 -21.94 -16.56
N ASP A 192 -12.92 -20.78 -17.21
CA ASP A 192 -14.15 -20.05 -17.46
C ASP A 192 -14.97 -20.70 -18.60
N ARG A 193 -16.10 -20.07 -18.95
CA ARG A 193 -16.99 -20.54 -20.02
C ARG A 193 -16.35 -20.58 -21.42
N PHE A 194 -15.24 -19.89 -21.62
CA PHE A 194 -14.44 -19.82 -22.85
C PHE A 194 -13.15 -20.66 -22.76
N GLY A 195 -12.94 -21.38 -21.66
CA GLY A 195 -11.74 -22.18 -21.40
C GLY A 195 -10.55 -21.38 -20.89
N ILE A 196 -10.71 -20.09 -20.57
CA ILE A 196 -9.64 -19.25 -20.02
C ILE A 196 -9.49 -19.60 -18.54
N PRO A 197 -8.28 -19.94 -18.06
CA PRO A 197 -8.06 -20.23 -16.65
C PRO A 197 -8.25 -18.96 -15.80
N VAL A 198 -9.09 -19.05 -14.78
CA VAL A 198 -9.36 -18.01 -13.79
C VAL A 198 -8.89 -18.49 -12.42
N GLU A 199 -8.16 -17.62 -11.72
CA GLU A 199 -7.73 -17.83 -10.33
C GLU A 199 -8.69 -17.13 -9.37
N PRO A 200 -9.37 -17.87 -8.49
CA PRO A 200 -10.34 -17.30 -7.57
C PRO A 200 -9.61 -16.79 -6.30
N ARG A 201 -9.13 -15.54 -6.35
CA ARG A 201 -8.24 -14.95 -5.33
C ARG A 201 -8.86 -14.78 -3.94
N GLU A 202 -10.18 -14.77 -3.84
CA GLU A 202 -10.90 -14.52 -2.58
C GLU A 202 -11.15 -15.78 -1.74
N TRP A 203 -10.58 -16.94 -2.12
CA TRP A 203 -10.71 -18.20 -1.39
C TRP A 203 -9.47 -18.49 -0.55
N PHE A 204 -9.69 -18.83 0.72
CA PHE A 204 -8.64 -19.03 1.72
C PHE A 204 -8.88 -20.32 2.52
N VAL A 205 -7.80 -21.04 2.78
CA VAL A 205 -7.75 -22.23 3.64
C VAL A 205 -7.41 -21.79 5.07
N VAL A 206 -8.45 -21.40 5.81
CA VAL A 206 -8.38 -20.83 7.15
C VAL A 206 -9.57 -21.31 8.00
N PRO A 207 -9.36 -21.77 9.25
CA PRO A 207 -10.47 -22.15 10.13
C PRO A 207 -11.42 -20.99 10.42
N LEU A 208 -12.73 -21.26 10.51
CA LEU A 208 -13.73 -20.25 10.83
C LEU A 208 -13.45 -19.46 12.14
N PRO A 209 -12.97 -20.07 13.23
CA PRO A 209 -12.59 -19.33 14.44
C PRO A 209 -11.53 -18.24 14.19
N VAL A 210 -10.59 -18.50 13.29
CA VAL A 210 -9.55 -17.51 12.92
C VAL A 210 -10.15 -16.38 12.10
N ILE A 211 -11.12 -16.66 11.22
CA ILE A 211 -11.84 -15.61 10.50
C ILE A 211 -12.58 -14.70 11.49
N ASN A 212 -13.23 -15.27 12.51
CA ASN A 212 -13.90 -14.48 13.55
C ASN A 212 -12.91 -13.57 14.28
N GLU A 213 -11.76 -14.10 14.69
CA GLU A 213 -10.69 -13.30 15.32
C GLU A 213 -10.21 -12.18 14.39
N ILE A 214 -10.05 -12.46 13.08
CA ILE A 214 -9.67 -11.43 12.10
C ILE A 214 -10.72 -10.30 12.07
N MET A 215 -12.01 -10.63 12.09
CA MET A 215 -13.07 -9.61 12.07
C MET A 215 -13.08 -8.76 13.35
N GLU A 216 -12.88 -9.38 14.51
CA GLU A 216 -12.74 -8.67 15.79
C GLU A 216 -11.55 -7.69 15.77
N ARG A 217 -10.39 -8.16 15.29
CA ARG A 217 -9.17 -7.35 15.18
C ARG A 217 -9.24 -6.28 14.10
N ILE A 218 -10.06 -6.50 13.08
CA ILE A 218 -10.36 -5.46 12.10
C ILE A 218 -11.11 -4.34 12.81
N GLN A 219 -12.14 -4.68 13.59
CA GLN A 219 -12.97 -3.71 14.31
C GLN A 219 -12.21 -2.91 15.37
N ASP A 220 -11.21 -3.51 16.04
CA ASP A 220 -10.34 -2.82 17.01
C ASP A 220 -9.07 -2.20 16.39
N GLU A 221 -8.93 -2.28 15.06
CA GLU A 221 -7.81 -1.79 14.25
C GLU A 221 -6.43 -2.44 14.52
N SER A 222 -6.35 -3.46 15.38
CA SER A 222 -5.10 -4.14 15.73
C SER A 222 -4.61 -5.11 14.65
N ILE A 223 -5.45 -5.47 13.68
CA ILE A 223 -5.14 -6.50 12.66
C ILE A 223 -3.90 -6.18 11.80
N THR A 224 -3.50 -4.91 11.73
CA THR A 224 -2.33 -4.48 10.94
C THR A 224 -1.03 -5.16 11.39
N GLU A 225 -0.96 -5.58 12.65
CA GLU A 225 0.21 -6.24 13.23
C GLU A 225 0.18 -7.76 13.13
N PHE A 226 -0.82 -8.36 12.48
CA PHE A 226 -0.98 -9.82 12.42
C PHE A 226 -0.91 -10.35 10.99
N VAL A 227 -0.45 -11.60 10.88
CA VAL A 227 -0.48 -12.43 9.67
C VAL A 227 -0.93 -13.83 10.05
N TYR A 228 -1.60 -14.52 9.13
CA TYR A 228 -1.97 -15.91 9.34
C TYR A 228 -0.78 -16.84 9.09
N ASP A 229 -0.59 -17.78 10.01
CA ASP A 229 0.38 -18.86 9.90
C ASP A 229 -0.35 -20.20 9.72
N PRO A 230 -0.34 -20.79 8.51
CA PRO A 230 -0.97 -22.09 8.25
C PRO A 230 -0.39 -23.22 9.09
N SER A 231 0.87 -23.12 9.52
CA SER A 231 1.54 -24.17 10.32
C SER A 231 1.08 -24.15 11.77
N ALA A 232 0.81 -22.96 12.31
CA ALA A 232 0.25 -22.78 13.64
C ALA A 232 -1.29 -22.85 13.66
N GLY A 233 -1.93 -22.74 12.50
CA GLY A 233 -3.40 -22.72 12.37
C GLY A 233 -4.05 -21.46 12.97
N GLY A 234 -3.32 -20.35 13.06
CA GLY A 234 -3.78 -19.15 13.76
C GLY A 234 -3.05 -17.87 13.36
N LEU A 235 -3.45 -16.75 13.96
CA LEU A 235 -2.80 -15.47 13.74
C LEU A 235 -1.49 -15.37 14.55
N ARG A 236 -0.45 -14.87 13.88
CA ARG A 236 0.85 -14.56 14.48
C ARG A 236 1.12 -13.06 14.35
N ARG A 237 1.57 -12.45 15.45
CA ARG A 237 2.02 -11.06 15.41
C ARG A 237 3.29 -10.95 14.58
N LEU A 238 3.35 -9.94 13.71
CA LEU A 238 4.54 -9.51 13.02
C LEU A 238 5.53 -9.03 14.08
N THR A 239 6.53 -9.85 14.36
CA THR A 239 7.68 -9.43 15.16
C THR A 239 8.40 -8.34 14.37
N SER A 240 8.38 -7.11 14.87
CA SER A 240 9.19 -6.02 14.34
C SER A 240 10.65 -6.50 14.30
N ALA A 241 11.20 -6.68 13.10
CA ALA A 241 12.64 -6.74 12.95
C ALA A 241 13.17 -5.33 13.26
N HIS A 242 13.43 -5.07 14.54
CA HIS A 242 14.27 -3.96 14.97
C HIS A 242 15.69 -4.52 15.15
N ALA A 243 16.53 -4.21 14.17
CA ALA A 243 17.96 -3.97 14.34
C ALA A 243 18.37 -2.98 13.25
#